data_AF-A0AAX4P3Z9-F1
#
_entry.id   AF-A0AAX4P3Z9-F1
#
_cell.length_a   1.000
_cell.length_b   1.000
_cell.length_c   1.000
_cell.angle_alpha   90.00
_cell.angle_beta   90.00
_cell.angle_gamma   90.00
#
_symmetry.space_group_name_H-M   'P 1'
#
loop_
_entity.id
_entity.type
_entity.pdbx_description
1 polymer ?
#
loop_
_entity_poly.entity_id
_entity_poly.type
_entity_poly.pdbx_seq_one_letter_code
_entity_poly.pdbx_strand_id
1 'polypeptide(L)'
;MRGGEASSGPAKAKPALYSEDQTEAWRCEEVPSRSVLCPPLVQKLPDGLVHLPDATPKVMLALKAEGVVGEFALVVVGFARRGGRSVPEHRGVVCRQRDARHAHLELEFKLAEEASRKRLRQAAAGWRRVLGLLVKRRELRGRYLDGGKAKAGAGGAACRETPAMTMATAEVEEL
;
A
#
# COMPACT_ATOMS: atom_id res chain seq x y z
N MET A 1 21.78 -64.65 19.24
CA MET A 1 20.66 -63.95 18.58
C MET A 1 20.28 -62.76 19.44
N ARG A 2 20.51 -61.52 18.97
CA ARG A 2 20.12 -60.30 19.71
C ARG A 2 18.70 -59.95 19.31
N GLY A 3 17.74 -60.14 20.20
CA GLY A 3 16.37 -59.68 20.03
C GLY A 3 16.36 -58.15 20.12
N GLY A 4 15.97 -57.49 19.04
CA GLY A 4 15.69 -56.07 19.04
C GLY A 4 14.35 -55.82 19.71
N GLU A 5 14.37 -55.19 20.88
CA GLU A 5 13.16 -54.63 21.48
C GLU A 5 12.73 -53.44 20.65
N ALA A 6 11.63 -53.62 19.90
CA ALA A 6 10.97 -52.54 19.20
C ALA A 6 10.48 -51.52 20.23
N SER A 7 11.12 -50.34 20.26
CA SER A 7 10.63 -49.20 21.03
C SER A 7 9.24 -48.82 20.53
N SER A 8 8.21 -49.17 21.31
CA SER A 8 6.84 -48.71 21.07
C SER A 8 6.81 -47.20 21.24
N GLY A 9 6.65 -46.46 20.15
CA GLY A 9 6.37 -45.02 20.19
C GLY A 9 5.11 -44.74 21.03
N PRO A 10 4.97 -43.54 21.62
CA PRO A 10 3.88 -43.25 22.54
C PRO A 10 2.54 -43.48 21.85
N ALA A 11 1.73 -44.38 22.41
CA ALA A 11 0.38 -44.65 21.95
C ALA A 11 -0.40 -43.33 21.92
N LYS A 12 -1.00 -43.00 20.77
CA LYS A 12 -1.80 -41.78 20.61
C LYS A 12 -2.92 -41.80 21.64
N ALA A 13 -2.86 -40.90 22.62
CA ALA A 13 -3.92 -40.72 23.60
C ALA A 13 -5.24 -40.46 22.88
N LYS A 14 -6.30 -41.17 23.26
CA LYS A 14 -7.65 -40.93 22.73
C LYS A 14 -8.06 -39.51 23.15
N PRO A 15 -8.66 -38.71 22.25
CA PRO A 15 -9.10 -37.37 22.61
C PRO A 15 -10.20 -37.46 23.68
N ALA A 16 -10.04 -36.68 24.75
CA ALA A 16 -11.10 -36.49 25.73
C ALA A 16 -12.23 -35.68 25.09
N LEU A 17 -13.45 -36.20 25.17
CA LEU A 17 -14.67 -35.53 24.70
C LEU A 17 -15.38 -34.92 25.90
N TYR A 18 -15.82 -33.68 25.77
CA TYR A 18 -16.50 -32.92 26.81
C TYR A 18 -17.90 -32.53 26.35
N SER A 19 -18.87 -32.52 27.26
CA SER A 19 -20.22 -32.01 27.00
C SER A 19 -20.28 -30.49 27.13
N GLU A 20 -21.31 -29.86 26.57
CA GLU A 20 -21.47 -28.39 26.63
C GLU A 20 -21.53 -27.87 28.08
N ASP A 21 -22.14 -28.63 28.99
CA ASP A 21 -22.24 -28.30 30.42
C ASP A 21 -20.88 -28.25 31.14
N GLN A 22 -19.85 -28.88 30.56
CA GLN A 22 -18.47 -28.88 31.06
C GLN A 22 -17.62 -27.78 30.42
N THR A 23 -18.18 -27.02 29.48
CA THR A 23 -17.46 -25.97 28.75
C THR A 23 -17.94 -24.60 29.18
N GLU A 24 -16.99 -23.72 29.46
CA GLU A 24 -17.27 -22.31 29.72
C GLU A 24 -17.07 -21.48 28.45
N ALA A 25 -17.85 -20.41 28.31
CA ALA A 25 -17.70 -19.46 27.22
C ALA A 25 -16.33 -18.78 27.32
N TRP A 26 -15.49 -18.97 26.30
CA TRP A 26 -14.17 -18.34 26.25
C TRP A 26 -14.29 -16.82 26.22
N ARG A 27 -13.65 -16.15 27.19
CA ARG A 27 -13.52 -14.69 27.26
C ARG A 27 -12.04 -14.34 27.12
N CYS A 28 -11.72 -13.46 26.18
CA CYS A 28 -10.37 -12.92 26.05
C CYS A 28 -10.35 -11.51 26.64
N GLU A 29 -9.61 -11.32 27.73
CA GLU A 29 -9.46 -10.01 28.38
C GLU A 29 -8.38 -9.14 27.71
N GLU A 30 -7.39 -9.77 27.06
CA GLU A 30 -6.28 -9.10 26.41
C GLU A 30 -6.06 -9.61 24.98
N VAL A 31 -5.62 -8.73 24.08
CA VAL A 31 -5.31 -9.10 22.69
C VAL A 31 -4.03 -9.95 22.67
N PRO A 32 -4.08 -11.21 22.20
CA PRO A 32 -2.88 -12.02 22.05
C PRO A 32 -1.90 -11.37 21.09
N SER A 33 -0.63 -11.26 21.50
CA SER A 33 0.44 -10.58 20.75
C SER A 33 0.89 -11.28 19.44
N ARG A 34 0.29 -12.41 19.06
CA ARG A 34 0.64 -13.17 17.85
C ARG A 34 -0.52 -13.30 16.87
N SER A 35 -1.52 -14.10 17.23
CA SER A 35 -2.67 -14.33 16.36
C SER A 35 -3.93 -14.68 17.15
N VAL A 36 -5.07 -14.24 16.65
CA VAL A 36 -6.38 -14.47 17.26
C VAL A 36 -7.24 -15.27 16.30
N LEU A 37 -7.96 -16.24 16.85
CA LEU A 37 -8.99 -16.95 16.12
C LEU A 37 -10.21 -16.04 15.98
N CYS A 38 -10.71 -15.91 14.77
CA CYS A 38 -11.82 -15.02 14.45
C CYS A 38 -12.95 -15.83 13.81
N PRO A 39 -14.21 -15.35 13.84
CA PRO A 39 -15.33 -16.05 13.21
C PRO A 39 -15.00 -16.42 11.75
N PRO A 40 -15.32 -17.65 11.30
CA PRO A 40 -16.27 -18.62 11.89
C PRO A 40 -15.70 -19.54 12.99
N LEU A 41 -14.41 -19.45 13.33
CA LEU A 41 -13.77 -20.35 14.31
C LEU A 41 -14.17 -20.03 15.76
N VAL A 42 -14.64 -18.81 16.01
CA VAL A 42 -15.10 -18.32 17.32
C VAL A 42 -16.45 -17.66 17.11
N GLN A 43 -17.39 -17.81 18.05
CA GLN A 43 -18.76 -17.28 17.92
C GLN A 43 -18.82 -15.75 18.10
N LYS A 44 -17.98 -15.18 18.96
CA LYS A 44 -17.94 -13.74 19.24
C LYS A 44 -16.50 -13.29 19.49
N LEU A 45 -16.12 -12.15 18.93
CA LEU A 45 -14.90 -11.47 19.35
C LEU A 45 -15.11 -10.84 20.73
N PRO A 46 -14.04 -10.67 21.51
CA PRO A 46 -14.08 -9.87 22.73
C PRO A 46 -14.60 -8.45 22.48
N ASP A 47 -15.31 -7.91 23.46
CA ASP A 47 -15.91 -6.59 23.37
C ASP A 47 -14.84 -5.51 23.13
N GLY A 48 -15.10 -4.61 22.18
CA GLY A 48 -14.18 -3.53 21.80
C GLY A 48 -13.13 -3.90 20.74
N LEU A 49 -13.03 -5.18 20.35
CA LEU A 49 -12.21 -5.64 19.23
C LEU A 49 -13.01 -5.70 17.93
N VAL A 50 -12.42 -5.18 16.87
CA VAL A 50 -13.02 -5.16 15.53
C VAL A 50 -12.13 -5.96 14.59
N HIS A 51 -12.76 -6.89 13.87
CA HIS A 51 -12.12 -7.59 12.77
C HIS A 51 -12.15 -6.70 11.52
N LEU A 52 -10.99 -6.46 10.95
CA LEU A 52 -10.84 -5.84 9.63
C LEU A 52 -10.50 -6.95 8.62
N PRO A 53 -11.52 -7.57 7.97
CA PRO A 53 -11.31 -8.73 7.09
C PRO A 53 -10.50 -8.40 5.84
N ASP A 54 -10.62 -7.16 5.35
CA ASP A 54 -9.94 -6.66 4.16
C ASP A 54 -8.83 -5.67 4.55
N ALA A 55 -8.03 -6.03 5.55
CA ALA A 55 -6.86 -5.25 5.92
C ALA A 55 -5.88 -5.20 4.75
N THR A 56 -5.91 -4.10 4.00
CA THR A 56 -4.92 -3.84 2.96
C THR A 56 -3.53 -3.74 3.60
N PRO A 57 -2.45 -4.08 2.89
CA PRO A 57 -1.09 -3.94 3.41
C PRO A 57 -0.78 -2.53 3.92
N LYS A 58 -1.47 -1.52 3.38
CA LYS A 58 -1.41 -0.12 3.83
C LYS A 58 -2.00 0.09 5.24
N VAL A 59 -3.11 -0.58 5.57
CA VAL A 59 -3.71 -0.53 6.92
C VAL A 59 -2.79 -1.21 7.93
N MET A 60 -2.19 -2.35 7.57
CA MET A 60 -1.19 -3.00 8.45
C MET A 60 0.06 -2.12 8.65
N LEU A 61 0.50 -1.40 7.62
CA LEU A 61 1.61 -0.45 7.74
C LEU A 61 1.24 0.77 8.60
N ALA A 62 0.02 1.30 8.47
CA ALA A 62 -0.47 2.39 9.31
C ALA A 62 -0.50 1.98 10.79
N LEU A 63 -1.06 0.81 11.10
CA LEU A 63 -1.11 0.26 12.45
C LEU A 63 0.29 -0.01 13.04
N LYS A 64 1.26 -0.41 12.19
CA LYS A 64 2.66 -0.54 12.60
C LYS A 64 3.32 0.82 12.87
N ALA A 65 3.03 1.83 12.04
CA ALA A 65 3.63 3.15 12.12
C ALA A 65 3.17 3.93 13.36
N GLU A 66 1.92 3.76 13.79
CA GLU A 66 1.37 4.41 14.99
C GLU A 66 1.91 3.82 16.32
N GLY A 67 2.82 2.84 16.29
CA GLY A 67 3.34 2.22 17.52
C GLY A 67 2.36 1.28 18.22
N VAL A 68 1.22 0.96 17.59
CA VAL A 68 0.19 0.00 18.05
C VAL A 68 0.67 -1.45 17.90
N VAL A 69 1.97 -1.68 17.74
CA VAL A 69 2.64 -2.97 17.53
C VAL A 69 2.36 -3.98 18.66
N GLY A 70 1.80 -3.53 19.80
CA GLY A 70 1.34 -4.38 20.90
C GLY A 70 -0.18 -4.66 20.96
N GLU A 71 -1.04 -3.99 20.19
CA GLU A 71 -2.51 -4.13 20.33
C GLU A 71 -3.22 -4.66 19.07
N PHE A 72 -2.50 -4.88 17.97
CA PHE A 72 -3.07 -5.55 16.80
C PHE A 72 -2.56 -6.98 16.67
N ALA A 73 -3.45 -7.88 16.28
CA ALA A 73 -3.12 -9.29 16.10
C ALA A 73 -3.63 -9.83 14.76
N LEU A 74 -2.85 -10.73 14.17
CA LEU A 74 -3.21 -11.35 12.90
C LEU A 74 -4.37 -12.31 13.11
N VAL A 75 -5.34 -12.24 12.22
CA VAL A 75 -6.55 -13.03 12.33
C VAL A 75 -6.40 -14.33 11.58
N VAL A 76 -6.58 -15.45 12.29
CA VAL A 76 -6.69 -16.78 11.69
C VAL A 76 -8.17 -17.07 11.45
N VAL A 77 -8.54 -17.25 10.18
CA VAL A 77 -9.93 -17.52 9.76
C VAL A 77 -10.13 -19.00 9.42
N GLY A 78 -9.05 -19.73 9.15
CA GLY A 78 -9.12 -21.14 8.80
C GLY A 78 -7.76 -21.82 8.79
N PHE A 79 -7.73 -23.09 8.39
CA PHE A 79 -6.50 -23.85 8.17
C PHE A 79 -6.55 -24.50 6.80
N ALA A 80 -5.53 -24.25 5.97
CA ALA A 80 -5.35 -24.91 4.68
C ALA A 80 -4.41 -26.11 4.82
N ARG A 81 -4.71 -27.21 4.11
CA ARG A 81 -3.75 -28.30 3.94
C ARG A 81 -2.79 -27.98 2.81
N ARG A 82 -1.50 -27.86 3.13
CA ARG A 82 -0.41 -27.73 2.16
C ARG A 82 0.65 -28.78 2.47
N GLY A 83 0.98 -29.62 1.48
CA GLY A 83 2.01 -30.66 1.63
C GLY A 83 1.75 -31.64 2.78
N GLY A 84 0.50 -32.02 3.01
CA GLY A 84 0.11 -32.95 4.10
C GLY A 84 0.10 -32.34 5.51
N ARG A 85 0.47 -31.05 5.66
CA ARG A 85 0.41 -30.32 6.94
C ARG A 85 -0.70 -29.27 6.90
N SER A 86 -1.34 -29.03 8.04
CA SER A 86 -2.30 -27.93 8.23
C SER A 86 -1.57 -26.63 8.55
N VAL A 87 -1.80 -25.59 7.74
CA VAL A 87 -1.18 -24.27 7.87
C VAL A 87 -2.30 -23.24 8.16
N PRO A 88 -2.13 -22.33 9.12
CA PRO A 88 -3.13 -21.31 9.41
C PRO A 88 -3.29 -20.34 8.23
N GLU A 89 -4.53 -20.07 7.87
CA GLU A 89 -4.89 -19.03 6.91
C GLU A 89 -5.14 -17.72 7.65
N HIS A 90 -4.24 -16.76 7.42
CA HIS A 90 -4.33 -15.44 7.99
C HIS A 90 -5.11 -14.50 7.07
N ARG A 91 -6.21 -13.93 7.56
CA ARG A 91 -7.01 -12.96 6.81
C ARG A 91 -7.43 -11.78 7.70
N GLY A 92 -6.74 -10.67 7.50
CA GLY A 92 -7.02 -9.42 8.18
C GLY A 92 -6.29 -9.25 9.52
N VAL A 93 -6.65 -8.18 10.21
CA VAL A 93 -6.15 -7.86 11.55
C VAL A 93 -7.32 -7.61 12.49
N VAL A 94 -7.10 -7.88 13.77
CA VAL A 94 -7.96 -7.44 14.87
C VAL A 94 -7.23 -6.32 15.60
N CYS A 95 -7.94 -5.23 15.84
CA CYS A 95 -7.47 -4.09 16.62
C CYS A 95 -8.64 -3.56 17.44
N ARG A 96 -8.36 -2.68 18.41
CA ARG A 96 -9.43 -1.98 19.13
C ARG A 96 -10.19 -1.06 18.18
N GLN A 97 -11.48 -0.88 18.44
CA GLN A 97 -12.37 -0.07 17.59
C GLN A 97 -11.89 1.38 17.43
N ARG A 98 -11.25 1.95 18.46
CA ARG A 98 -10.73 3.32 18.42
C ARG A 98 -9.57 3.43 17.44
N ASP A 99 -8.60 2.55 17.55
CA ASP A 99 -7.38 2.56 16.72
C ASP A 99 -7.70 2.26 15.26
N ALA A 100 -8.69 1.38 15.00
CA ALA A 100 -9.18 1.10 13.65
C ALA A 100 -9.66 2.38 12.93
N ARG A 101 -10.34 3.27 13.66
CA ARG A 101 -10.86 4.53 13.10
C ARG A 101 -9.74 5.53 12.86
N HIS A 102 -8.80 5.65 13.80
CA HIS A 102 -7.65 6.55 13.66
C HIS A 102 -6.78 6.16 12.46
N ALA A 103 -6.39 4.89 12.36
CA ALA A 103 -5.59 4.39 11.26
C ALA A 103 -6.28 4.57 9.89
N HIS A 104 -7.61 4.44 9.82
CA HIS A 104 -8.36 4.68 8.60
C HIS A 104 -8.35 6.17 8.21
N LEU A 105 -8.58 7.07 9.17
CA LEU A 105 -8.56 8.51 8.94
C LEU A 105 -7.17 9.01 8.52
N GLU A 106 -6.09 8.49 9.12
CA GLU A 106 -4.73 8.82 8.70
C GLU A 106 -4.44 8.41 7.27
N LEU A 107 -4.91 7.22 6.88
CA LEU A 107 -4.68 6.67 5.55
C LEU A 107 -5.44 7.49 4.51
N GLU A 108 -6.69 7.84 4.79
CA GLU A 108 -7.47 8.78 3.96
C GLU A 108 -6.79 10.16 3.87
N PHE A 109 -6.25 10.67 4.97
CA PHE A 109 -5.54 11.94 4.98
C PHE A 109 -4.28 11.91 4.11
N LYS A 110 -3.45 10.87 4.23
CA LYS A 110 -2.25 10.68 3.41
C LYS A 110 -2.60 10.56 1.92
N LEU A 111 -3.66 9.82 1.59
CA LEU A 111 -4.14 9.72 0.21
C LEU A 111 -4.64 11.07 -0.33
N ALA A 112 -5.34 11.85 0.50
CA ALA A 112 -5.81 13.18 0.13
C ALA A 112 -4.65 14.16 -0.10
N GLU A 113 -3.60 14.11 0.72
CA GLU A 113 -2.37 14.90 0.52
C GLU A 113 -1.62 14.52 -0.75
N GLU A 114 -1.47 13.23 -1.04
CA GLU A 114 -0.84 12.79 -2.29
C GLU A 114 -1.66 13.24 -3.51
N ALA A 115 -2.99 13.15 -3.43
CA ALA A 115 -3.88 13.61 -4.49
C ALA A 115 -3.79 15.13 -4.69
N SER A 116 -3.73 15.91 -3.61
CA SER A 116 -3.58 17.37 -3.69
C SER A 116 -2.23 17.76 -4.29
N ARG A 117 -1.14 17.11 -3.88
CA ARG A 117 0.20 17.31 -4.45
C ARG A 117 0.25 16.97 -5.93
N LYS A 118 -0.38 15.87 -6.35
CA LYS A 118 -0.48 15.50 -7.78
C LYS A 118 -1.24 16.55 -8.58
N ARG A 119 -2.36 17.07 -8.07
CA ARG A 119 -3.13 18.15 -8.71
C ARG A 119 -2.30 19.42 -8.86
N LEU A 120 -1.57 19.83 -7.82
CA LEU A 120 -0.69 21.00 -7.87
C LEU A 120 0.43 20.84 -8.90
N ARG A 121 1.07 19.66 -8.97
CA ARG A 121 2.10 19.36 -9.98
C ARG A 121 1.54 19.40 -11.40
N GLN A 122 0.36 18.84 -11.62
CA GLN A 122 -0.32 18.87 -12.93
C GLN A 122 -0.70 20.29 -13.32
N ALA A 123 -1.25 21.09 -12.40
CA ALA A 123 -1.57 22.49 -12.63
C ALA A 123 -0.30 23.28 -13.00
N ALA A 124 0.79 23.13 -12.25
CA ALA A 124 2.07 23.78 -12.54
C ALA A 124 2.62 23.39 -13.92
N ALA A 125 2.54 22.12 -14.29
CA ALA A 125 2.94 21.66 -15.62
C ALA A 125 2.06 22.27 -16.74
N GLY A 126 0.76 22.38 -16.50
CA GLY A 126 -0.18 23.07 -17.39
C GLY A 126 0.19 24.54 -17.59
N TRP A 127 0.44 25.26 -16.49
CA TRP A 127 0.85 26.67 -16.52
C TRP A 127 2.17 26.88 -17.27
N ARG A 128 3.18 26.03 -17.04
CA ARG A 128 4.44 26.08 -17.80
C ARG A 128 4.22 25.91 -19.30
N ARG A 129 3.32 25.00 -19.70
CA ARG A 129 2.94 24.80 -21.10
C ARG A 129 2.31 26.05 -21.71
N VAL A 130 1.33 26.64 -21.01
CA VAL A 130 0.65 27.87 -21.45
C VAL A 130 1.64 29.02 -21.61
N LEU A 131 2.48 29.25 -20.61
CA LEU A 131 3.50 30.30 -20.65
C LEU A 131 4.50 30.08 -21.80
N GLY A 132 4.97 28.84 -22.00
CA GLY A 132 5.84 28.50 -23.13
C GLY A 132 5.20 28.76 -24.49
N LEU A 133 3.89 28.48 -24.62
CA LEU A 133 3.14 28.80 -25.85
C LEU A 133 3.01 30.32 -26.06
N LEU A 134 2.78 31.10 -25.01
CA LEU A 134 2.70 32.56 -25.10
C LEU A 134 4.04 33.19 -25.50
N VAL A 135 5.15 32.71 -24.92
CA VAL A 135 6.50 33.16 -25.30
C VAL A 135 6.78 32.84 -26.77
N LYS A 136 6.55 31.60 -27.21
CA LYS A 136 6.70 31.21 -28.62
C LYS A 136 5.81 32.04 -29.55
N ARG A 137 4.57 32.33 -29.14
CA ARG A 137 3.67 33.18 -29.94
C ARG A 137 4.21 34.61 -30.08
N ARG A 138 4.82 35.16 -29.02
CA ARG A 138 5.47 36.47 -29.05
C ARG A 138 6.69 36.46 -29.98
N GLU A 139 7.54 35.45 -29.87
CA GLU A 139 8.74 35.30 -30.73
C GLU A 139 8.36 35.15 -32.20
N LEU A 140 7.37 34.30 -32.51
CA LEU A 140 6.88 34.12 -33.87
C LEU A 140 6.30 35.43 -34.43
N ARG A 141 5.49 36.15 -33.65
CA ARG A 141 4.96 37.47 -34.05
C ARG A 141 6.10 38.45 -34.37
N GLY A 142 7.15 38.49 -33.56
CA GLY A 142 8.35 39.29 -33.83
C GLY A 142 8.99 38.90 -35.17
N ARG A 143 9.27 37.62 -35.38
CA ARG A 143 9.86 37.11 -36.64
C ARG A 143 9.00 37.38 -37.87
N TYR A 144 7.67 37.30 -37.77
CA TYR A 144 6.78 37.65 -38.89
C TYR A 144 6.77 39.14 -39.17
N LEU A 145 6.78 39.99 -38.15
CA LEU A 145 6.84 41.45 -38.30
C LEU A 145 8.21 41.89 -38.88
N ASP A 146 9.30 41.28 -38.43
CA ASP A 146 10.66 41.57 -38.92
C ASP A 146 10.90 40.99 -40.31
N GLY A 147 10.38 39.79 -40.59
CA GLY A 147 10.41 39.16 -41.92
C GLY A 147 9.55 39.88 -42.97
N GLY A 148 8.48 40.55 -42.54
CA GLY A 148 7.67 41.43 -43.38
C GLY A 148 8.41 42.72 -43.77
N LYS A 149 9.27 43.24 -42.88
CA LYS A 149 10.16 44.37 -43.19
C LYS A 149 11.35 43.95 -44.07
N ALA A 150 11.86 42.73 -43.90
CA ALA A 150 12.95 42.20 -44.73
C ALA A 150 12.52 41.88 -46.18
N LYS A 151 11.25 41.51 -46.41
CA LYS A 151 10.72 41.25 -47.77
C LYS A 151 10.40 42.49 -48.60
N ALA A 152 10.42 43.68 -48.00
CA ALA A 152 10.30 44.94 -48.74
C ALA A 152 11.65 45.44 -49.29
N GLY A 153 12.77 44.75 -49.02
CA GLY A 153 14.11 45.27 -49.35
C GLY A 153 15.14 44.29 -49.91
N ALA A 154 14.93 42.98 -49.96
CA ALA A 154 15.96 42.09 -50.49
C ALA A 154 15.38 40.83 -51.16
N GLY A 155 15.47 40.81 -52.50
CA GLY A 155 15.72 39.56 -53.20
C GLY A 155 17.13 39.06 -52.86
N GLY A 156 17.30 37.73 -52.81
CA GLY A 156 18.63 37.13 -52.72
C GLY A 156 18.74 36.00 -51.69
N ALA A 157 18.84 34.80 -52.24
CA ALA A 157 19.33 33.54 -51.69
C ALA A 157 20.23 33.59 -50.43
N ALA A 158 19.97 32.68 -49.50
CA ALA A 158 21.02 31.87 -48.85
C ALA A 158 20.39 30.67 -48.11
N CYS A 159 20.62 29.47 -48.64
CA CYS A 159 20.58 28.24 -47.85
C CYS A 159 21.62 28.36 -46.72
N ARG A 160 21.19 28.27 -45.47
CA ARG A 160 22.09 28.00 -44.35
C ARG A 160 21.64 26.73 -43.66
N GLU A 161 22.56 25.77 -43.67
CA GLU A 161 22.50 24.47 -43.05
C GLU A 161 22.24 24.61 -41.54
N THR A 162 21.36 23.76 -41.03
CA THR A 162 21.08 23.62 -39.60
C THR A 162 22.22 22.85 -38.92
N PRO A 163 22.86 23.36 -37.86
CA PRO A 163 23.67 22.50 -37.00
C PRO A 163 22.75 21.65 -36.12
N ALA A 164 23.05 20.35 -36.06
CA ALA A 164 22.38 19.37 -35.24
C ALA A 164 22.43 19.78 -33.75
N MET A 165 21.27 19.90 -33.09
CA MET A 165 21.19 20.01 -31.63
C MET A 165 21.59 18.67 -31.01
N THR A 166 22.77 18.62 -30.42
CA THR A 166 23.14 17.60 -29.44
C THR A 166 22.32 17.82 -28.17
N MET A 167 21.53 16.81 -27.80
CA MET A 167 20.79 16.76 -26.54
C MET A 167 21.78 16.42 -25.42
N ALA A 168 22.25 17.45 -24.71
CA ALA A 168 22.92 17.25 -23.43
C ALA A 168 21.87 16.86 -22.38
N THR A 169 21.96 15.63 -21.91
CA THR A 169 21.25 15.12 -20.73
C THR A 169 21.78 15.83 -19.49
N ALA A 170 20.94 16.64 -18.85
CA ALA A 170 21.23 17.13 -17.51
C ALA A 170 20.81 16.05 -16.50
N GLU A 171 21.81 15.50 -15.82
CA GLU A 171 21.64 14.68 -14.62
C GLU A 171 20.91 15.50 -13.56
N VAL A 172 19.86 14.91 -13.00
CA VAL A 172 19.16 15.43 -11.83
C VAL A 172 19.70 14.64 -10.64
N GLU A 173 20.69 15.18 -9.96
CA GLU A 173 21.01 14.79 -8.58
C GLU A 173 19.94 15.38 -7.66
N GLU A 174 19.09 14.53 -7.10
CA GLU A 174 18.21 14.86 -5.97
C GLU A 174 18.98 14.63 -4.65
N LEU A 175 19.01 15.67 -3.81
CA LEU A 175 19.18 15.59 -2.35
C LEU A 175 17.86 16.01 -1.69
#